data_AF-A0A4V5TLG8-F1
#
_entry.id   AF-A0A4V5TLG8-F1
#
_cell.length_a   1.000
_cell.length_b   1.000
_cell.length_c   1.000
_cell.angle_alpha   90.00
_cell.angle_beta   90.00
_cell.angle_gamma   90.00
#
_symmetry.space_group_name_H-M   'P 1'
#
loop_
_entity.id
_entity.type
_entity.pdbx_description
1 polymer ?
#
loop_
_entity_poly.entity_id
_entity_poly.type
_entity_poly.pdbx_seq_one_letter_code
_entity_poly.pdbx_strand_id
1 'polypeptide(L)'
;MDENTFRKALKHAAVAKELSSDFDTRISYFIEDYTYAFTLNDRAKRLIILKRLRDELNGYFIKIYQVILSGTNLYKKEKKRIKDRSKMMEVFMDDISILDDAIEKLKHPRNFSGHPIAYQLNLEIFKQEEFIKKVLLKVEKKLNELLEVSEEIILREKSKQEK
;
A
#
# COMPACT_ATOMS: atom_id res chain seq x y z
N MET A 1 -16.39 -18.86 8.76
CA MET A 1 -15.63 -17.76 9.41
C MET A 1 -16.47 -17.23 10.57
N ASP A 2 -15.91 -16.88 11.73
CA ASP A 2 -16.70 -16.22 12.78
C ASP A 2 -17.02 -14.77 12.39
N GLU A 3 -18.07 -14.19 12.97
CA GLU A 3 -18.59 -12.87 12.58
C GLU A 3 -17.55 -11.75 12.74
N ASN A 4 -16.69 -11.82 13.77
CA ASN A 4 -15.66 -10.80 14.00
C ASN A 4 -14.55 -10.89 12.95
N THR A 5 -14.11 -12.12 12.63
CA THR A 5 -13.13 -12.34 11.55
C THR A 5 -13.70 -11.93 10.18
N PHE A 6 -14.98 -12.20 9.92
CA PHE A 6 -15.67 -11.79 8.70
C PHE A 6 -15.73 -10.26 8.55
N ARG A 7 -16.14 -9.55 9.61
CA ARG A 7 -16.15 -8.07 9.59
C ARG A 7 -14.76 -7.49 9.36
N LYS A 8 -13.71 -8.06 9.98
CA LYS A 8 -12.32 -7.62 9.76
C LYS A 8 -11.85 -7.84 8.33
N ALA A 9 -12.15 -9.01 7.75
CA ALA A 9 -11.84 -9.31 6.37
C ALA A 9 -12.56 -8.35 5.41
N LEU A 10 -13.84 -8.06 5.68
CA LEU A 10 -14.63 -7.12 4.87
C LEU A 10 -14.05 -5.70 4.90
N LYS A 11 -13.62 -5.21 6.08
CA LYS A 11 -12.94 -3.91 6.22
C LYS A 11 -11.66 -3.86 5.40
N HIS A 12 -10.81 -4.89 5.48
CA HIS A 12 -9.57 -4.93 4.73
C HIS A 12 -9.78 -5.06 3.22
N ALA A 13 -10.81 -5.79 2.78
CA ALA A 13 -11.19 -5.87 1.37
C ALA A 13 -11.63 -4.50 0.83
N ALA A 14 -12.43 -3.76 1.61
CA ALA A 14 -12.86 -2.40 1.25
C ALA A 14 -11.67 -1.44 1.10
N VAL A 15 -10.71 -1.48 2.03
CA VAL A 15 -9.51 -0.63 1.94
C VAL A 15 -8.60 -1.08 0.80
N ALA A 16 -8.42 -2.39 0.57
CA ALA A 16 -7.63 -2.90 -0.56
C ALA A 16 -8.16 -2.40 -1.89
N LYS A 17 -9.48 -2.44 -2.06
CA LYS A 17 -10.17 -1.98 -3.26
C LYS A 17 -10.07 -0.47 -3.47
N GLU A 18 -10.20 0.32 -2.40
CA GLU A 18 -9.99 1.77 -2.50
C GLU A 18 -8.57 2.07 -2.98
N LEU A 19 -7.58 1.47 -2.32
CA LEU A 19 -6.17 1.67 -2.67
C LEU A 19 -5.87 1.22 -4.10
N SER A 20 -6.45 0.10 -4.56
CA SER A 20 -6.20 -0.39 -5.92
C SER A 20 -6.84 0.50 -6.97
N SER A 21 -8.05 1.00 -6.71
CA SER A 21 -8.77 1.88 -7.63
C SER A 21 -8.13 3.26 -7.79
N ASP A 22 -7.49 3.78 -6.75
CA ASP A 22 -6.85 5.11 -6.76
C ASP A 22 -5.33 5.05 -7.01
N PHE A 23 -4.75 3.84 -7.15
CA PHE A 23 -3.30 3.66 -7.13
C PHE A 23 -2.58 4.48 -8.22
N ASP A 24 -2.99 4.32 -9.48
CA ASP A 24 -2.31 4.97 -10.61
C ASP A 24 -2.42 6.49 -10.52
N THR A 25 -3.62 6.99 -10.21
CA THR A 25 -3.89 8.41 -10.04
C THR A 25 -3.01 9.00 -8.93
N ARG A 26 -2.95 8.33 -7.78
CA ARG A 26 -2.18 8.81 -6.63
C ARG A 26 -0.68 8.81 -6.91
N ILE A 27 -0.17 7.78 -7.58
CA ILE A 27 1.25 7.71 -7.97
C ILE A 27 1.59 8.78 -9.01
N SER A 28 0.74 8.99 -10.02
CA SER A 28 0.91 10.08 -11.00
C SER A 28 1.06 11.44 -10.32
N TYR A 29 0.18 11.75 -9.37
CA TYR A 29 0.27 12.99 -8.61
C TYR A 29 1.56 13.11 -7.80
N PHE A 30 2.02 12.03 -7.17
CA PHE A 30 3.31 12.05 -6.49
C PHE A 30 4.46 12.33 -7.48
N ILE A 31 4.48 11.69 -8.65
CA ILE A 31 5.54 11.89 -9.66
C ILE A 31 5.55 13.35 -10.15
N GLU A 32 4.38 13.90 -10.46
CA GLU A 32 4.22 15.30 -10.89
C GLU A 32 4.73 16.27 -9.83
N ASP A 33 4.29 16.10 -8.58
CA ASP A 33 4.68 16.96 -7.46
C ASP A 33 6.17 16.87 -7.14
N TYR A 34 6.76 15.66 -7.20
CA TYR A 34 8.20 15.47 -7.02
C TYR A 34 8.98 16.15 -8.14
N THR A 35 8.56 15.97 -9.38
CA THR A 35 9.19 16.60 -10.55
C THR A 35 9.15 18.13 -10.41
N TYR A 36 7.98 18.68 -10.07
CA TYR A 36 7.82 20.10 -9.79
C TYR A 36 8.77 20.58 -8.69
N ALA A 37 8.85 19.87 -7.56
CA ALA A 37 9.71 20.25 -6.44
C ALA A 37 11.18 20.42 -6.87
N PHE A 38 11.70 19.54 -7.74
CA PHE A 38 13.08 19.64 -8.23
C PHE A 38 13.32 20.83 -9.18
N THR A 39 12.29 21.38 -9.81
CA THR A 39 12.39 22.58 -10.65
C THR A 39 12.48 23.89 -9.86
N LEU A 40 12.13 23.87 -8.56
CA LEU A 40 12.08 25.09 -7.74
C LEU A 40 13.46 25.66 -7.44
N ASN A 41 13.72 26.92 -7.80
CA ASN A 41 15.01 27.59 -7.53
C ASN A 41 15.29 27.80 -6.04
N ASP A 42 14.25 27.97 -5.22
CA ASP A 42 14.37 28.18 -3.78
C ASP A 42 14.64 26.84 -3.05
N ARG A 43 15.86 26.70 -2.51
CA ARG A 43 16.29 25.51 -1.79
C ARG A 43 15.43 25.21 -0.55
N ALA A 44 15.04 26.22 0.22
CA ALA A 44 14.30 26.02 1.46
C ALA A 44 12.88 25.54 1.15
N LYS A 45 12.20 26.19 0.20
CA LYS A 45 10.89 25.76 -0.28
C LYS A 45 10.92 24.37 -0.89
N ARG A 46 11.94 24.08 -1.72
CA ARG A 46 12.17 22.75 -2.29
C ARG A 46 12.25 21.67 -1.21
N LEU A 47 13.04 21.89 -0.17
CA LEU A 47 13.21 20.93 0.94
C LEU A 47 11.91 20.69 1.70
N ILE A 48 11.14 21.74 1.98
CA ILE A 48 9.85 21.63 2.67
C ILE A 48 8.89 20.76 1.87
N ILE A 49 8.77 21.01 0.57
CA ILE A 49 7.89 20.25 -0.32
C ILE A 49 8.33 18.78 -0.42
N LEU A 50 9.62 18.53 -0.69
CA LEU A 50 10.15 17.17 -0.77
C LEU A 50 9.96 16.38 0.54
N LYS A 51 10.12 17.04 1.70
CA LYS A 51 9.86 16.43 3.00
C LYS A 51 8.39 16.03 3.14
N ARG A 52 7.47 16.93 2.78
CA ARG A 52 6.02 16.68 2.82
C ARG A 52 5.63 15.51 1.91
N LEU A 53 6.08 15.54 0.65
CA LEU A 53 5.80 14.48 -0.33
C LEU A 53 6.34 13.12 0.11
N ARG A 54 7.53 13.09 0.72
CA ARG A 54 8.08 11.86 1.31
C ARG A 54 7.19 11.32 2.43
N ASP A 55 6.76 12.17 3.35
CA ASP A 55 5.95 11.75 4.49
C ASP A 55 4.56 11.25 4.03
N GLU A 56 3.95 11.93 3.05
CA GLU A 56 2.69 11.51 2.42
C GLU A 56 2.83 10.17 1.69
N LEU A 57 3.87 10.00 0.86
CA LEU A 57 4.13 8.76 0.14
C LEU A 57 4.42 7.60 1.09
N ASN A 58 5.17 7.84 2.17
CA ASN A 58 5.41 6.85 3.21
C ASN A 58 4.12 6.44 3.94
N GLY A 59 3.26 7.39 4.29
CA GLY A 59 1.95 7.09 4.87
C GLY A 59 1.08 6.24 3.94
N TYR A 60 1.08 6.56 2.65
CA TYR A 60 0.37 5.80 1.63
C TYR A 60 0.88 4.34 1.54
N PHE A 61 2.20 4.16 1.51
CA PHE A 61 2.82 2.83 1.40
C PHE A 61 2.65 1.99 2.67
N ILE A 62 2.69 2.61 3.85
CA ILE A 62 2.36 1.94 5.11
C ILE A 62 0.90 1.44 5.11
N LYS A 63 -0.05 2.22 4.57
CA LYS A 63 -1.45 1.80 4.46
C LYS A 63 -1.58 0.56 3.56
N ILE A 64 -0.89 0.53 2.42
CA ILE A 64 -0.82 -0.64 1.52
C ILE A 64 -0.22 -1.84 2.26
N TYR A 65 0.91 -1.65 2.93
CA TYR A 65 1.60 -2.70 3.69
C TYR A 65 0.69 -3.32 4.76
N GLN A 66 -0.03 -2.50 5.53
CA GLN A 66 -0.96 -2.98 6.56
C GLN A 66 -2.09 -3.84 5.98
N VAL A 67 -2.64 -3.45 4.81
CA VAL A 67 -3.67 -4.23 4.12
C VAL A 67 -3.12 -5.59 3.68
N ILE A 68 -1.92 -5.61 3.12
CA ILE A 68 -1.27 -6.85 2.66
C ILE A 68 -0.97 -7.79 3.85
N LEU A 69 -0.43 -7.25 4.95
CA LEU A 69 -0.19 -8.01 6.18
C LEU A 69 -1.49 -8.56 6.75
N SER A 70 -2.53 -7.74 6.85
CA SER A 70 -3.83 -8.17 7.37
C SER A 70 -4.46 -9.26 6.50
N GLY A 71 -4.45 -9.10 5.17
CA GLY A 71 -4.94 -10.11 4.24
C GLY A 71 -4.18 -11.44 4.39
N THR A 72 -2.85 -11.37 4.48
CA THR A 72 -1.99 -12.54 4.71
C THR A 72 -2.31 -13.22 6.05
N ASN A 73 -2.52 -12.45 7.12
CA ASN A 73 -2.82 -12.98 8.46
C ASN A 73 -4.22 -13.59 8.58
N LEU A 74 -5.23 -12.98 7.97
CA LEU A 74 -6.59 -13.52 7.92
C LEU A 74 -6.61 -14.89 7.22
N TYR A 75 -5.87 -15.01 6.11
CA TYR A 75 -5.71 -16.27 5.40
C TYR A 75 -4.99 -17.35 6.25
N LYS A 76 -3.93 -16.99 6.98
CA LYS A 76 -3.20 -17.91 7.88
C LYS A 76 -4.12 -18.53 8.94
N LYS A 77 -5.10 -17.79 9.48
CA LYS A 77 -6.04 -18.30 10.49
C LYS A 77 -7.01 -19.34 9.92
N GLU A 78 -7.40 -19.21 8.66
CA GLU A 78 -8.28 -20.17 7.98
C GLU A 78 -7.57 -21.47 7.58
N LYS A 79 -6.26 -21.41 7.33
CA LYS A 79 -5.40 -22.55 6.95
C LYS A 79 -5.39 -23.70 7.97
N LYS A 80 -5.76 -23.45 9.24
CA LYS A 80 -5.86 -24.50 10.27
C LYS A 80 -7.13 -25.38 10.16
N ARG A 81 -8.04 -25.13 9.20
CA ARG A 81 -9.34 -25.85 9.12
C ARG A 81 -9.61 -26.65 7.84
N ILE A 82 -8.84 -26.50 6.75
CA ILE A 82 -9.13 -27.19 5.47
C ILE A 82 -7.83 -27.69 4.83
N LYS A 83 -7.79 -28.97 4.45
CA LYS A 83 -6.61 -29.74 4.01
C LYS A 83 -5.99 -29.33 2.66
N ASP A 84 -6.48 -28.29 1.98
CA ASP A 84 -6.05 -27.95 0.61
C ASP A 84 -5.83 -26.45 0.36
N ARG A 85 -5.10 -25.77 1.26
CA ARG A 85 -4.82 -24.31 1.18
C ARG A 85 -3.33 -23.93 1.35
N SER A 86 -2.41 -24.86 1.11
CA SER A 86 -0.95 -24.67 1.21
C SER A 86 -0.34 -23.72 0.17
N LYS A 87 -0.91 -23.62 -1.03
CA LYS A 87 -0.34 -22.88 -2.18
C LYS A 87 -0.36 -21.35 -2.08
N MET A 88 -1.10 -20.75 -1.15
CA MET A 88 -1.27 -19.28 -1.11
C MET A 88 -0.38 -18.55 -0.08
N MET A 89 0.36 -19.28 0.77
CA MET A 89 1.29 -18.65 1.74
C MET A 89 2.64 -18.28 1.16
N GLU A 90 3.16 -19.06 0.19
CA GLU A 90 4.35 -18.68 -0.60
C GLU A 90 4.10 -17.43 -1.44
N VAL A 91 2.83 -17.19 -1.78
CA VAL A 91 2.41 -16.13 -2.70
C VAL A 91 2.62 -14.71 -2.15
N PHE A 92 2.70 -14.48 -0.83
CA PHE A 92 2.78 -13.12 -0.28
C PHE A 92 4.08 -12.79 0.47
N MET A 93 4.93 -13.77 0.78
CA MET A 93 6.17 -13.53 1.53
C MET A 93 7.21 -12.79 0.69
N ASP A 94 7.43 -13.23 -0.55
CA ASP A 94 8.37 -12.59 -1.48
C ASP A 94 7.88 -11.18 -1.88
N ASP A 95 6.56 -11.02 -1.98
CA ASP A 95 5.87 -9.78 -2.38
C ASP A 95 5.94 -8.66 -1.31
N ILE A 96 6.13 -9.00 -0.03
CA ILE A 96 6.25 -8.02 1.08
C ILE A 96 7.64 -7.36 1.12
N SER A 97 8.69 -8.09 0.72
CA SER A 97 10.08 -7.60 0.77
C SER A 97 10.29 -6.30 -0.03
N ILE A 98 9.62 -6.16 -1.18
CA ILE A 98 9.72 -4.96 -2.03
C ILE A 98 9.05 -3.74 -1.37
N LEU A 99 8.01 -3.95 -0.56
CA LEU A 99 7.42 -2.86 0.23
C LEU A 99 8.31 -2.48 1.42
N ASP A 100 8.95 -3.44 2.07
CA ASP A 100 9.94 -3.16 3.12
C ASP A 100 11.11 -2.33 2.56
N ASP A 101 11.63 -2.70 1.39
CA ASP A 101 12.67 -1.94 0.68
C ASP A 101 12.22 -0.52 0.30
N ALA A 102 10.99 -0.38 -0.24
CA ALA A 102 10.44 0.92 -0.60
C ALA A 102 10.27 1.83 0.63
N ILE A 103 9.75 1.28 1.74
CA ILE A 103 9.60 2.01 3.01
C ILE A 103 10.96 2.40 3.57
N GLU A 104 11.97 1.55 3.46
CA GLU A 104 13.32 1.86 3.93
C GLU A 104 13.98 2.98 3.11
N LYS A 105 13.82 2.97 1.77
CA LYS A 105 14.26 4.07 0.91
C LYS A 105 13.63 5.40 1.29
N LEU A 106 12.34 5.42 1.67
CA LEU A 106 11.67 6.64 2.14
C LEU A 106 12.24 7.18 3.47
N LYS A 107 12.84 6.34 4.31
CA LYS A 107 13.50 6.78 5.55
C LYS A 107 14.88 7.39 5.30
N HIS A 108 15.53 7.03 4.20
CA HIS A 108 16.91 7.45 3.91
C HIS A 108 17.12 8.98 3.96
N PRO A 109 16.28 9.84 3.35
CA PRO A 109 16.48 11.29 3.44
C PRO A 109 16.42 11.85 4.87
N ARG A 110 15.63 11.22 5.75
CA ARG A 110 15.49 11.62 7.16
C ARG A 110 16.76 11.36 7.95
N ASN A 111 17.46 10.30 7.61
CA ASN A 111 18.65 9.85 8.32
C ASN A 111 19.94 10.53 7.82
N PHE A 112 19.94 11.11 6.61
CA PHE A 112 21.20 11.45 5.94
C PHE A 112 21.37 12.87 5.38
N SER A 113 20.34 13.73 5.19
CA SER A 113 20.67 15.14 4.86
C SER A 113 19.52 16.17 4.92
N GLY A 114 19.88 17.44 5.14
CA GLY A 114 19.08 18.63 4.79
C GLY A 114 19.30 19.13 3.34
N HIS A 115 19.62 18.23 2.40
CA HIS A 115 19.85 18.54 0.99
C HIS A 115 18.79 17.87 0.09
N PRO A 116 18.31 18.57 -0.97
CA PRO A 116 17.32 18.00 -1.89
C PRO A 116 17.76 16.71 -2.56
N ILE A 117 19.08 16.51 -2.74
CA ILE A 117 19.65 15.34 -3.41
C ILE A 117 19.36 14.03 -2.66
N ALA A 118 19.21 14.07 -1.33
CA ALA A 118 18.90 12.86 -0.58
C ALA A 118 17.50 12.30 -0.89
N TYR A 119 16.60 13.11 -1.45
CA TYR A 119 15.26 12.69 -1.87
C TYR A 119 15.25 12.01 -3.25
N GLN A 120 16.38 11.93 -3.95
CA GLN A 120 16.46 11.22 -5.23
C GLN A 120 16.19 9.72 -5.08
N LEU A 121 16.57 9.11 -3.94
CA LEU A 121 16.25 7.70 -3.66
C LEU A 121 14.74 7.45 -3.54
N ASN A 122 13.94 8.47 -3.20
CA ASN A 122 12.49 8.34 -3.20
C ASN A 122 11.94 8.19 -4.63
N LEU A 123 12.62 8.76 -5.64
CA LEU A 123 12.22 8.62 -7.04
C LEU A 123 12.44 7.19 -7.55
N GLU A 124 13.37 6.43 -6.97
CA GLU A 124 13.58 5.03 -7.32
C GLU A 124 12.39 4.14 -6.97
N ILE A 125 11.54 4.60 -6.05
CA ILE A 125 10.34 3.87 -5.63
C ILE A 125 9.32 3.81 -6.76
N PHE A 126 9.24 4.86 -7.59
CA PHE A 126 8.36 4.86 -8.77
C PHE A 126 8.75 3.76 -9.78
N LYS A 127 10.02 3.34 -9.80
CA LYS A 127 10.44 2.19 -10.63
C LYS A 127 9.85 0.85 -10.15
N GLN A 128 9.33 0.81 -8.92
CA GLN A 128 8.73 -0.38 -8.30
C GLN A 128 7.20 -0.30 -8.28
N GLU A 129 6.58 0.76 -8.84
CA GLU A 129 5.14 1.00 -8.76
C GLU A 129 4.30 -0.14 -9.37
N GLU A 130 4.72 -0.66 -10.53
CA GLU A 130 4.02 -1.75 -11.21
C GLU A 130 3.98 -3.01 -10.35
N PHE A 131 5.09 -3.30 -9.67
CA PHE A 131 5.17 -4.42 -8.75
C PHE A 131 4.25 -4.22 -7.55
N ILE A 132 4.30 -3.05 -6.91
CA ILE A 132 3.46 -2.73 -5.75
C ILE A 132 1.97 -2.83 -6.11
N LYS A 133 1.58 -2.31 -7.28
CA LYS A 133 0.22 -2.42 -7.81
C LYS A 133 -0.19 -3.88 -8.00
N LYS A 134 0.68 -4.70 -8.60
CA LYS A 134 0.43 -6.12 -8.83
C LYS A 134 0.19 -6.87 -7.51
N VAL A 135 0.97 -6.59 -6.48
CA VAL A 135 0.79 -7.18 -5.13
C VAL A 135 -0.55 -6.75 -4.52
N LEU A 136 -0.87 -5.46 -4.61
CA LEU A 136 -2.13 -4.93 -4.08
C LEU A 136 -3.36 -5.57 -4.75
N LEU A 137 -3.37 -5.65 -6.09
CA LEU A 137 -4.43 -6.32 -6.86
C LEU A 137 -4.57 -7.81 -6.51
N LYS A 138 -3.44 -8.48 -6.28
CA LYS A 138 -3.42 -9.88 -5.85
C LYS A 138 -4.09 -10.05 -4.49
N VAL A 139 -3.78 -9.18 -3.52
CA VAL A 139 -4.41 -9.19 -2.19
C VAL A 139 -5.90 -8.88 -2.26
N GLU A 140 -6.29 -7.87 -3.04
CA GLU A 140 -7.69 -7.53 -3.26
C GLU A 140 -8.47 -8.74 -3.80
N LYS A 141 -7.98 -9.35 -4.88
CA LYS A 141 -8.63 -10.52 -5.48
C LYS A 141 -8.76 -11.67 -4.48
N LYS A 142 -7.73 -11.91 -3.66
CA LYS A 142 -7.77 -12.97 -2.64
C LYS A 142 -8.71 -12.67 -1.49
N LEU A 143 -8.82 -11.42 -1.06
CA LEU A 143 -9.80 -11.01 -0.05
C LEU A 143 -11.23 -11.13 -0.57
N ASN A 144 -11.47 -10.79 -1.84
CA ASN A 144 -12.77 -10.97 -2.49
C ASN A 144 -13.14 -12.45 -2.62
N GLU A 145 -12.20 -13.30 -3.06
CA GLU A 145 -12.36 -14.76 -3.08
C GLU A 145 -12.69 -15.33 -1.69
N LEU A 146 -12.04 -14.82 -0.64
CA LEU A 146 -12.22 -15.31 0.74
C LEU A 146 -13.61 -14.99 1.32
N LEU A 147 -14.16 -13.84 0.95
CA LEU A 147 -15.42 -13.37 1.50
C LEU A 147 -16.64 -13.95 0.78
N GLU A 148 -16.49 -14.39 -0.47
CA GLU A 148 -17.60 -14.87 -1.33
C GLU A 148 -18.77 -13.87 -1.39
N VAL A 149 -18.49 -12.58 -1.18
CA VAL A 149 -19.48 -11.49 -1.18
C VAL A 149 -19.43 -10.70 -2.48
N SER A 150 -20.58 -10.13 -2.86
CA SER A 150 -20.63 -9.23 -4.00
C SER A 150 -19.84 -7.95 -3.73
N GLU A 151 -19.37 -7.34 -4.81
CA GLU A 151 -18.63 -6.09 -4.81
C GLU A 151 -19.40 -4.93 -4.14
N GLU A 152 -20.73 -4.95 -4.21
CA GLU A 152 -21.63 -4.00 -3.54
C GLU A 152 -21.56 -4.08 -2.01
N ILE A 153 -21.37 -5.28 -1.44
CA ILE A 153 -21.29 -5.46 0.02
C ILE A 153 -20.00 -4.83 0.56
N ILE A 154 -18.90 -4.95 -0.19
CA ILE A 154 -17.61 -4.35 0.12
C ILE A 154 -17.71 -2.81 0.08
N LEU A 155 -18.35 -2.25 -0.95
CA LEU A 155 -18.55 -0.81 -1.09
C LEU A 155 -19.48 -0.22 -0.01
N ARG A 156 -20.49 -0.99 0.43
CA ARG A 156 -21.35 -0.58 1.56
C ARG A 156 -20.60 -0.52 2.88
N GLU A 157 -19.67 -1.43 3.13
CA GLU A 157 -18.85 -1.40 4.35
C GLU A 157 -17.89 -0.20 4.37
N LYS A 158 -17.39 0.24 3.21
CA LYS A 158 -16.65 1.51 3.08
C LYS A 158 -17.49 2.70 3.53
N SER A 159 -18.72 2.80 3.01
CA SER A 159 -19.64 3.92 3.29
C SER A 159 -20.02 4.04 4.77
N LYS A 160 -19.87 2.96 5.55
CA LYS A 160 -20.10 2.95 7.00
C LYS A 160 -18.90 3.41 7.83
N GLN A 161 -17.68 3.38 7.27
CA GLN A 161 -16.47 3.83 7.94
C GLN A 161 -16.23 5.34 7.81
N GLU A 162 -16.87 5.98 6.84
CA GLU A 162 -16.81 7.42 6.57
C GLU A 162 -17.87 8.24 7.35
N LYS A 163 -18.71 7.56 8.15
CA LYS A 163 -19.72 8.16 9.04
C LYS A 163 -19.31 8.04 10.49
#